data_AF-A0A8T3XVX3-F1
#
_entry.id   AF-A0A8T3XVX3-F1
#
_cell.length_a   1.000
_cell.length_b   1.000
_cell.length_c   1.000
_cell.angle_alpha   90.00
_cell.angle_beta   90.00
_cell.angle_gamma   90.00
#
_symmetry.space_group_name_H-M   'P 1'
#
loop_
_entity.id
_entity.type
_entity.pdbx_description
1 polymer ?
#
loop_
_entity_poly.entity_id
_entity_poly.type
_entity_poly.pdbx_seq_one_letter_code
_entity_poly.pdbx_strand_id
1 'polypeptide(L)'
;MKKTYQEPPQEPTKPTPSITPEMLERAFEALERKGMIYYSEGGVYIPTAKGWQLLMTADVISVEIIAHGNPKITATNASMIKLTRGNDVDDATIGVRANKACADFPEDFKRAIKTPDKNLEIVIEADDEMIAFSAYCSPALKLIDSNHISINKTDLIDDKTVAIVSDKAATDLDRDFVEKLKDPNSKIKVVLGVK
;
A
#
# COMPACT_ATOMS: atom_id res chain seq x y z
N MET A 1 20.76 -37.99 27.34
CA MET A 1 20.69 -38.42 25.93
C MET A 1 20.45 -37.18 25.07
N LYS A 2 21.41 -36.75 24.25
CA LYS A 2 21.25 -35.60 23.34
C LYS A 2 20.44 -36.08 22.13
N LYS A 3 19.26 -35.50 21.89
CA LYS A 3 18.52 -35.73 20.64
C LYS A 3 19.22 -34.93 19.54
N THR A 4 19.84 -35.64 18.60
CA THR A 4 20.38 -35.04 17.38
C THR A 4 19.20 -34.58 16.53
N TYR A 5 19.09 -33.27 16.32
CA TYR A 5 18.14 -32.70 15.36
C TYR A 5 18.57 -33.15 13.96
N GLN A 6 17.67 -33.80 13.23
CA GLN A 6 17.84 -34.04 11.79
C GLN A 6 17.07 -32.95 11.07
N GLU A 7 17.72 -32.27 10.14
CA GLU A 7 17.04 -31.32 9.26
C GLU A 7 15.95 -32.04 8.46
N PRO A 8 14.77 -31.42 8.30
CA PRO A 8 13.73 -31.98 7.45
C PRO A 8 14.25 -32.14 6.01
N PRO A 9 13.78 -33.17 5.28
CA PRO A 9 14.20 -33.40 3.90
C PRO A 9 13.96 -32.14 3.06
N GLN A 10 15.00 -31.66 2.37
CA GLN A 10 14.83 -30.60 1.39
C GLN A 10 13.97 -31.14 0.24
N GLU A 11 12.83 -30.50 -0.02
CA GLU A 11 12.04 -30.80 -1.22
C GLU A 11 12.89 -30.53 -2.47
N PRO A 12 12.83 -31.39 -3.50
CA PRO A 12 13.55 -31.17 -4.74
C PRO A 12 13.14 -29.82 -5.33
N THR A 13 14.10 -28.90 -5.48
CA THR A 13 13.86 -27.61 -6.12
C THR A 13 13.39 -27.87 -7.54
N LYS A 14 12.13 -27.52 -7.84
CA LYS A 14 11.64 -27.55 -9.22
C LYS A 14 12.58 -26.67 -10.06
N PRO A 15 13.10 -27.15 -11.20
CA PRO A 15 13.95 -26.33 -12.04
C PRO A 15 13.18 -25.07 -12.44
N THR A 16 13.72 -23.90 -12.09
CA THR A 16 13.17 -22.63 -12.53
C THR A 16 13.18 -22.63 -14.05
N PRO A 17 12.04 -22.46 -14.74
CA PRO A 17 12.01 -22.48 -16.19
C PRO A 17 12.92 -21.37 -16.74
N SER A 18 13.74 -21.67 -17.76
CA SER A 18 14.53 -20.65 -18.44
C SER A 18 13.58 -19.71 -19.18
N ILE A 19 13.52 -18.46 -18.76
CA ILE A 19 12.68 -17.44 -19.40
C ILE A 19 13.40 -16.96 -20.67
N THR A 20 12.79 -17.15 -21.85
CA THR A 20 13.30 -16.59 -23.12
C THR A 20 12.69 -15.21 -23.42
N PRO A 21 13.32 -14.40 -24.28
CA PRO A 21 12.75 -13.12 -24.72
C PRO A 21 11.33 -13.24 -25.30
N GLU A 22 11.07 -14.28 -26.11
CA GLU A 22 9.75 -14.51 -26.72
C GLU A 22 8.69 -14.90 -25.68
N MET A 23 9.09 -15.60 -24.62
CA MET A 23 8.19 -15.89 -23.50
C MET A 23 7.82 -14.60 -22.74
N LEU A 24 8.77 -13.69 -22.56
CA LEU A 24 8.55 -12.41 -21.89
C LEU A 24 7.63 -11.52 -22.72
N GLU A 25 7.86 -11.41 -24.03
CA GLU A 25 7.03 -10.64 -24.96
C GLU A 25 5.58 -11.13 -24.93
N ARG A 26 5.36 -12.45 -25.07
CA ARG A 26 4.01 -13.05 -24.98
C ARG A 26 3.34 -12.82 -23.63
N ALA A 27 4.12 -12.83 -22.54
CA ALA A 27 3.59 -12.55 -21.21
C ALA A 27 3.15 -11.08 -21.10
N PHE A 28 3.97 -10.14 -21.58
CA PHE A 28 3.65 -8.71 -21.55
C PHE A 28 2.48 -8.36 -22.46
N GLU A 29 2.39 -8.92 -23.67
CA GLU A 29 1.20 -8.80 -24.53
C GLU A 29 -0.08 -9.31 -23.83
N ALA A 30 0.02 -10.42 -23.09
CA ALA A 30 -1.10 -10.95 -22.32
C ALA A 30 -1.50 -10.03 -21.16
N LEU A 31 -0.54 -9.40 -20.48
CA LEU A 31 -0.79 -8.43 -19.42
C LEU A 31 -1.39 -7.13 -19.98
N GLU A 32 -0.88 -6.63 -21.10
CA GLU A 32 -1.38 -5.44 -21.77
C GLU A 32 -2.83 -5.64 -22.26
N ARG A 33 -3.12 -6.78 -22.90
CA ARG A 33 -4.48 -7.16 -23.31
C ARG A 33 -5.46 -7.28 -22.15
N LYS A 34 -4.97 -7.63 -20.96
CA LYS A 34 -5.77 -7.66 -19.73
C LYS A 34 -5.93 -6.28 -19.09
N GLY A 35 -5.32 -5.25 -19.67
CA GLY A 35 -5.28 -3.89 -19.14
C GLY A 35 -4.51 -3.83 -17.83
N MET A 36 -3.46 -4.65 -17.67
CA MET A 36 -2.64 -4.69 -16.46
C MET A 36 -1.41 -3.79 -16.60
N ILE A 37 -0.80 -3.75 -17.77
CA ILE A 37 0.35 -2.89 -18.08
C ILE A 37 0.08 -2.14 -19.38
N TYR A 38 0.84 -1.09 -19.65
CA TYR A 38 0.94 -0.47 -20.97
C TYR A 38 2.41 -0.12 -21.26
N TYR A 39 2.78 -0.09 -22.53
CA TYR A 39 4.10 0.37 -22.93
C TYR A 39 4.11 1.89 -23.11
N SER A 40 4.95 2.59 -22.34
CA SER A 40 5.08 4.04 -22.44
C SER A 40 5.96 4.46 -23.62
N GLU A 41 5.79 5.69 -24.11
CA GLU A 41 6.65 6.29 -25.14
C GLU A 41 8.14 6.33 -24.71
N GLY A 42 8.40 6.32 -23.40
CA GLY A 42 9.74 6.26 -22.80
C GLY A 42 10.39 4.87 -22.82
N GLY A 43 9.75 3.87 -23.43
CA GLY A 43 10.33 2.55 -23.65
C GLY A 43 10.22 1.58 -22.46
N VAL A 44 9.35 1.87 -21.50
CA VAL A 44 9.18 1.07 -20.27
C VAL A 44 7.72 0.63 -20.13
N TYR A 45 7.51 -0.61 -19.66
CA TYR A 45 6.20 -1.11 -19.27
C TYR A 45 5.79 -0.55 -17.91
N ILE A 46 4.63 0.11 -17.87
CA ILE A 46 4.09 0.71 -16.66
C ILE A 46 2.84 -0.08 -16.26
N PRO A 47 2.77 -0.60 -15.01
CA PRO A 47 1.53 -1.19 -14.53
C PRO A 47 0.43 -0.13 -14.39
N THR A 48 -0.73 -0.45 -14.91
CA THR A 48 -1.98 0.28 -14.66
C THR A 48 -2.42 0.09 -13.20
N ALA A 49 -3.40 0.86 -12.74
CA ALA A 49 -4.03 0.65 -11.42
C ALA A 49 -4.49 -0.81 -11.21
N LYS A 50 -5.09 -1.41 -12.25
CA LYS A 50 -5.51 -2.81 -12.24
C LYS A 50 -4.32 -3.78 -12.15
N GLY A 51 -3.22 -3.49 -12.85
CA GLY A 51 -2.00 -4.30 -12.80
C GLY A 51 -1.35 -4.27 -11.43
N TRP A 52 -1.26 -3.09 -10.82
CA TRP A 52 -0.80 -2.91 -9.45
C TRP A 52 -1.67 -3.64 -8.45
N GLN A 53 -2.99 -3.54 -8.57
CA GLN A 53 -3.91 -4.27 -7.71
C GLN A 53 -3.63 -5.79 -7.78
N LEU A 54 -3.44 -6.35 -8.97
CA LEU A 54 -3.15 -7.78 -9.12
C LEU A 54 -1.78 -8.17 -8.55
N LEU A 55 -0.73 -7.38 -8.79
CA LEU A 55 0.59 -7.59 -8.20
C LEU A 55 0.57 -7.59 -6.67
N MET A 56 -0.26 -6.74 -6.06
CA MET A 56 -0.43 -6.67 -4.61
C MET A 56 -1.33 -7.78 -4.03
N THR A 57 -2.00 -8.58 -4.88
CA THR A 57 -2.92 -9.65 -4.42
C THR A 57 -2.36 -11.06 -4.54
N ALA A 58 -1.26 -11.25 -5.27
CA ALA A 58 -0.57 -12.53 -5.34
C ALA A 58 0.34 -12.67 -4.10
N ASP A 59 -0.09 -13.48 -3.13
CA ASP A 59 0.64 -13.90 -1.91
C ASP A 59 0.98 -12.83 -0.85
N VAL A 60 0.42 -11.62 -0.96
CA VAL A 60 0.62 -10.53 0.01
C VAL A 60 -0.58 -10.41 0.96
N ILE A 61 -0.33 -10.43 2.28
CA ILE A 61 -1.36 -10.11 3.28
C ILE A 61 -1.65 -8.61 3.14
N SER A 62 -2.86 -8.28 2.69
CA SER A 62 -3.25 -6.90 2.38
C SER A 62 -4.61 -6.53 2.95
N VAL A 63 -4.81 -5.22 3.13
CA VAL A 63 -6.09 -4.63 3.49
C VAL A 63 -6.45 -3.52 2.52
N GLU A 64 -7.73 -3.46 2.16
CA GLU A 64 -8.31 -2.37 1.38
C GLU A 64 -9.13 -1.46 2.30
N ILE A 65 -8.89 -0.15 2.20
CA ILE A 65 -9.59 0.91 2.89
C ILE A 65 -10.26 1.79 1.83
N ILE A 66 -11.54 2.09 2.03
CA ILE A 66 -12.28 3.03 1.21
C ILE A 66 -12.52 4.28 2.05
N ALA A 67 -12.12 5.43 1.52
CA ALA A 67 -12.37 6.75 2.05
C ALA A 67 -12.95 7.64 0.94
N HIS A 68 -13.20 8.90 1.27
CA HIS A 68 -13.78 9.87 0.35
C HIS A 68 -13.05 11.20 0.41
N GLY A 69 -13.11 11.94 -0.70
CA GLY A 69 -12.60 13.29 -0.76
C GLY A 69 -13.37 14.28 0.11
N ASN A 70 -12.78 15.46 0.29
CA ASN A 70 -13.34 16.58 1.03
C ASN A 70 -12.74 17.91 0.55
N PRO A 71 -13.54 18.95 0.27
CA PRO A 71 -13.05 20.24 -0.24
C PRO A 71 -11.98 20.93 0.61
N LYS A 72 -11.86 20.57 1.90
CA LYS A 72 -10.89 21.15 2.84
C LYS A 72 -9.52 20.48 2.79
N ILE A 73 -9.33 19.39 2.04
CA ILE A 73 -8.06 18.67 1.98
C ILE A 73 -6.97 19.57 1.38
N THR A 74 -5.87 19.74 2.10
CA THR A 74 -4.71 20.52 1.65
C THR A 74 -3.50 19.64 1.36
N ALA A 75 -3.33 18.53 2.09
CA ALA A 75 -2.18 17.63 2.01
C ALA A 75 -0.83 18.39 1.98
N THR A 76 -0.55 19.09 3.09
CA THR A 76 0.63 19.94 3.24
C THR A 76 1.54 19.51 4.40
N ASN A 77 1.15 18.49 5.16
CA ASN A 77 1.97 17.98 6.26
C ASN A 77 3.26 17.32 5.73
N ALA A 78 4.40 17.68 6.32
CA ALA A 78 5.72 17.19 5.88
C ALA A 78 6.13 15.84 6.50
N SER A 79 5.36 15.34 7.47
CA SER A 79 5.76 14.19 8.30
C SER A 79 4.83 13.01 8.21
N MET A 80 3.60 13.16 7.70
CA MET A 80 2.65 12.06 7.66
C MET A 80 1.52 12.23 6.63
N ILE A 81 0.89 11.10 6.32
CA ILE A 81 -0.38 10.97 5.60
C ILE A 81 -1.42 10.39 6.57
N LYS A 82 -2.66 10.90 6.54
CA LYS A 82 -3.73 10.47 7.46
C LYS A 82 -5.05 10.20 6.74
N LEU A 83 -5.72 9.14 7.16
CA LEU A 83 -7.14 8.86 6.87
C LEU A 83 -7.95 8.95 8.15
N THR A 84 -9.20 9.39 8.05
CA THR A 84 -10.13 9.44 9.20
C THR A 84 -11.50 8.86 8.86
N ARG A 85 -12.14 8.20 9.82
CA ARG A 85 -13.55 7.83 9.78
C ARG A 85 -14.47 9.04 9.87
N GLY A 86 -14.02 10.10 10.54
CA GLY A 86 -14.77 11.34 10.70
C GLY A 86 -14.80 12.17 9.42
N ASN A 87 -15.23 13.43 9.56
CA ASN A 87 -15.22 14.41 8.49
C ASN A 87 -14.26 15.58 8.76
N ASP A 88 -13.49 15.50 9.84
CA ASP A 88 -12.52 16.51 10.23
C ASP A 88 -11.28 16.40 9.36
N VAL A 89 -10.82 17.55 8.86
CA VAL A 89 -9.70 17.65 7.95
C VAL A 89 -8.63 18.53 8.59
N ASP A 90 -7.40 18.03 8.58
CA ASP A 90 -6.18 18.79 8.89
C ASP A 90 -5.17 18.68 7.74
N ASP A 91 -3.97 19.22 7.95
CA ASP A 91 -2.94 19.31 6.92
C ASP A 91 -2.36 17.96 6.46
N ALA A 92 -2.55 16.89 7.22
CA ALA A 92 -2.11 15.53 6.89
C ALA A 92 -3.23 14.68 6.26
N THR A 93 -4.48 15.12 6.37
CA THR A 93 -5.64 14.35 5.94
C THR A 93 -5.70 14.28 4.42
N ILE A 94 -5.76 13.06 3.89
CA ILE A 94 -5.94 12.79 2.45
C ILE A 94 -7.29 12.17 2.12
N GLY A 95 -8.05 11.74 3.14
CA GLY A 95 -9.36 11.12 2.95
C GLY A 95 -10.15 11.04 4.24
N VAL A 96 -11.45 11.28 4.12
CA VAL A 96 -12.43 11.28 5.22
C VAL A 96 -13.42 10.13 5.05
N ARG A 97 -14.31 9.90 6.03
CA ARG A 97 -15.35 8.86 5.98
C ARG A 97 -14.79 7.48 5.66
N ALA A 98 -13.59 7.18 6.17
CA ALA A 98 -12.95 5.89 5.96
C ALA A 98 -13.80 4.74 6.53
N ASN A 99 -13.90 3.64 5.77
CA ASN A 99 -14.64 2.46 6.19
C ASN A 99 -13.89 1.62 7.25
N LYS A 100 -12.59 1.86 7.44
CA LYS A 100 -11.71 1.19 8.41
C LYS A 100 -10.84 2.21 9.15
N ALA A 101 -10.49 1.87 10.38
CA ALA A 101 -9.39 2.43 11.16
C ALA A 101 -8.44 1.29 11.56
N CYS A 102 -7.36 1.60 12.30
CA CYS A 102 -6.38 0.60 12.73
C CYS A 102 -7.00 -0.57 13.50
N ALA A 103 -7.95 -0.29 14.38
CA ALA A 103 -8.61 -1.32 15.21
C ALA A 103 -9.33 -2.39 14.36
N ASP A 104 -9.80 -2.02 13.16
CA ASP A 104 -10.60 -2.90 12.29
C ASP A 104 -9.77 -3.83 11.41
N PHE A 105 -8.45 -3.70 11.42
CA PHE A 105 -7.61 -4.56 10.59
C PHE A 105 -7.70 -6.02 11.03
N PRO A 106 -7.76 -6.96 10.06
CA PRO A 106 -7.67 -8.38 10.34
C PRO A 106 -6.43 -8.75 11.17
N GLU A 107 -6.55 -9.73 12.06
CA GLU A 107 -5.47 -10.12 12.98
C GLU A 107 -4.24 -10.69 12.27
N ASP A 108 -4.41 -11.35 11.13
CA ASP A 108 -3.30 -11.78 10.27
C ASP A 108 -2.53 -10.60 9.69
N PHE A 109 -3.22 -9.56 9.20
CA PHE A 109 -2.58 -8.31 8.75
C PHE A 109 -1.87 -7.59 9.90
N LYS A 110 -2.51 -7.47 11.07
CA LYS A 110 -1.89 -6.86 12.27
C LYS A 110 -0.65 -7.63 12.72
N ARG A 111 -0.61 -8.95 12.61
CA ARG A 111 0.60 -9.75 12.86
C ARG A 111 1.67 -9.49 11.81
N ALA A 112 1.29 -9.45 10.53
CA ALA A 112 2.21 -9.25 9.42
C ALA A 112 2.93 -7.88 9.53
N ILE A 113 2.19 -6.80 9.75
CA ILE A 113 2.74 -5.44 9.85
C ILE A 113 3.58 -5.20 11.12
N LYS A 114 3.49 -6.09 12.11
CA LYS A 114 4.34 -6.10 13.32
C LYS A 114 5.55 -7.01 13.20
N THR A 115 5.77 -7.61 12.03
CA THR A 115 6.96 -8.44 11.78
C THR A 115 8.16 -7.54 11.50
N PRO A 116 9.32 -7.76 12.14
CA PRO A 116 10.53 -6.98 11.85
C PRO A 116 10.99 -7.19 10.40
N ASP A 117 11.72 -6.21 9.88
CA ASP A 117 12.35 -6.24 8.54
C ASP A 117 11.38 -6.41 7.36
N LYS A 118 10.08 -6.15 7.58
CA LYS A 118 9.06 -6.10 6.54
C LYS A 118 8.79 -4.69 6.06
N ASN A 119 8.37 -4.60 4.81
CA ASN A 119 7.93 -3.34 4.22
C ASN A 119 6.43 -3.35 4.02
N LEU A 120 5.82 -2.19 4.23
CA LEU A 120 4.46 -1.91 3.84
C LEU A 120 4.50 -1.20 2.49
N GLU A 121 3.84 -1.79 1.50
CA GLU A 121 3.56 -1.13 0.24
C GLU A 121 2.20 -0.46 0.32
N ILE A 122 2.14 0.79 -0.13
CA ILE A 122 0.94 1.61 -0.08
C ILE A 122 0.59 2.03 -1.49
N VAL A 123 -0.67 1.79 -1.86
CA VAL A 123 -1.27 2.28 -3.09
C VAL A 123 -2.47 3.13 -2.72
N ILE A 124 -2.55 4.34 -3.27
CA ILE A 124 -3.68 5.26 -3.10
C ILE A 124 -4.19 5.61 -4.49
N GLU A 125 -5.46 5.33 -4.73
CA GLU A 125 -6.16 5.57 -5.99
C GLU A 125 -7.30 6.56 -5.73
N ALA A 126 -7.38 7.61 -6.56
CA ALA A 126 -8.45 8.59 -6.57
C ALA A 126 -8.80 8.91 -8.04
N ASP A 127 -10.04 8.61 -8.41
CA ASP A 127 -10.54 8.66 -9.79
C ASP A 127 -9.64 7.87 -10.76
N ASP A 128 -9.02 8.53 -11.73
CA ASP A 128 -8.14 7.94 -12.75
C ASP A 128 -6.64 8.06 -12.41
N GLU A 129 -6.29 8.59 -11.24
CA GLU A 129 -4.90 8.66 -10.78
C GLU A 129 -4.60 7.70 -9.62
N MET A 130 -3.34 7.28 -9.58
CA MET A 130 -2.81 6.40 -8.57
C MET A 130 -1.40 6.83 -8.19
N ILE A 131 -1.11 6.73 -6.89
CA ILE A 131 0.24 6.82 -6.35
C ILE A 131 0.59 5.53 -5.62
N ALA A 132 1.88 5.16 -5.68
CA ALA A 132 2.43 4.03 -4.95
C ALA A 132 3.73 4.44 -4.27
N PHE A 133 3.95 3.94 -3.06
CA PHE A 133 5.17 4.19 -2.29
C PHE A 133 5.31 3.15 -1.17
N SER A 134 6.50 3.08 -0.58
CA SER A 134 6.81 2.12 0.49
C SER A 134 7.00 2.82 1.84
N ALA A 135 6.91 2.01 2.90
CA ALA A 135 7.21 2.38 4.27
C ALA A 135 7.64 1.13 5.06
N TYR A 136 8.11 1.32 6.28
CA TYR A 136 8.58 0.23 7.13
C TYR A 136 7.51 -0.22 8.13
N CYS A 137 7.41 -1.55 8.26
CA CYS A 137 6.69 -2.20 9.34
C CYS A 137 7.47 -2.09 10.67
N SER A 138 6.80 -2.31 11.80
CA SER A 138 7.47 -2.29 13.09
C SER A 138 6.75 -3.13 14.15
N PRO A 139 7.46 -3.95 14.94
CA PRO A 139 6.90 -4.66 16.08
C PRO A 139 6.27 -3.74 17.14
N ALA A 140 6.68 -2.46 17.18
CA ALA A 140 6.19 -1.48 18.15
C ALA A 140 4.83 -0.85 17.76
N LEU A 141 4.31 -1.12 16.55
CA LEU A 141 3.00 -0.60 16.13
C LEU A 141 1.90 -1.11 17.05
N LYS A 142 1.02 -0.20 17.49
CA LYS A 142 -0.07 -0.53 18.41
C LYS A 142 -1.30 -1.01 17.65
N LEU A 143 -1.72 -0.25 16.64
CA LEU A 143 -2.88 -0.51 15.78
C LEU A 143 -4.22 -0.58 16.54
N ILE A 144 -4.45 0.38 17.44
CA ILE A 144 -5.60 0.37 18.36
C ILE A 144 -6.55 1.56 18.18
N ASP A 145 -6.17 2.59 17.42
CA ASP A 145 -7.06 3.73 17.15
C ASP A 145 -8.28 3.28 16.32
N SER A 146 -9.46 3.68 16.78
CA SER A 146 -10.74 3.30 16.19
C SER A 146 -11.28 4.28 15.15
N ASN A 147 -10.59 5.41 14.92
CA ASN A 147 -11.03 6.51 14.07
C ASN A 147 -10.03 6.88 12.97
N HIS A 148 -8.74 6.60 13.14
CA HIS A 148 -7.67 7.11 12.29
C HIS A 148 -6.70 6.03 11.84
N ILE A 149 -6.04 6.32 10.72
CA ILE A 149 -4.88 5.60 10.20
C ILE A 149 -3.85 6.66 9.82
N SER A 150 -2.59 6.49 10.22
CA SER A 150 -1.49 7.35 9.78
C SER A 150 -0.28 6.57 9.28
N ILE A 151 0.33 7.10 8.22
CA ILE A 151 1.60 6.63 7.67
C ILE A 151 2.62 7.75 7.90
N ASN A 152 3.66 7.47 8.66
CA ASN A 152 4.61 8.47 9.11
C ASN A 152 5.90 8.39 8.27
N LYS A 153 6.42 9.54 7.85
CA LYS A 153 7.73 9.69 7.21
C LYS A 153 8.88 9.57 8.22
N THR A 154 8.57 9.78 9.51
CA THR A 154 9.49 9.58 10.63
C THR A 154 9.26 8.21 11.30
N ASP A 155 10.06 7.90 12.32
CA ASP A 155 9.96 6.70 13.16
C ASP A 155 8.99 6.85 14.35
N LEU A 156 8.26 7.97 14.43
CA LEU A 156 7.32 8.22 15.52
C LEU A 156 6.11 7.29 15.42
N ILE A 157 5.77 6.63 16.52
CA ILE A 157 4.64 5.69 16.61
C ILE A 157 3.63 6.19 17.65
N ASP A 158 2.37 6.19 17.26
CA ASP A 158 1.24 6.33 18.16
C ASP A 158 0.18 5.24 17.91
N ASP A 159 -1.02 5.43 18.44
CA ASP A 159 -2.10 4.44 18.41
C ASP A 159 -2.70 4.24 16.99
N LYS A 160 -2.54 5.25 16.11
CA LYS A 160 -3.06 5.28 14.73
C LYS A 160 -1.98 5.02 13.67
N THR A 161 -0.70 4.97 14.04
CA THR A 161 0.39 4.65 13.12
C THR A 161 0.28 3.23 12.57
N VAL A 162 0.34 3.08 11.25
CA VAL A 162 0.39 1.79 10.56
C VAL A 162 1.74 1.53 9.90
N ALA A 163 2.50 2.57 9.58
CA ALA A 163 3.86 2.43 9.09
C ALA A 163 4.69 3.67 9.42
N ILE A 164 6.00 3.48 9.43
CA ILE A 164 7.00 4.50 9.73
C ILE A 164 8.04 4.58 8.63
N VAL A 165 8.87 5.64 8.63
CA VAL A 165 9.95 5.83 7.66
C VAL A 165 9.44 5.68 6.21
N SER A 166 8.28 6.29 5.93
CA SER A 166 7.67 6.26 4.60
C SER A 166 8.42 7.13 3.59
N ASP A 167 8.45 6.72 2.33
CA ASP A 167 9.01 7.51 1.23
C ASP A 167 8.27 8.85 1.02
N LYS A 168 6.97 8.88 1.39
CA LYS A 168 6.08 10.03 1.15
C LYS A 168 5.34 10.46 2.41
N ALA A 169 5.24 11.77 2.59
CA ALA A 169 4.27 12.46 3.44
C ALA A 169 3.22 13.17 2.57
N ALA A 170 2.22 13.79 3.20
CA ALA A 170 1.17 14.50 2.48
C ALA A 170 1.73 15.61 1.57
N THR A 171 2.81 16.28 1.97
CA THR A 171 3.45 17.30 1.14
C THR A 171 4.12 16.76 -0.14
N ASP A 172 4.46 15.46 -0.18
CA ASP A 172 5.15 14.81 -1.31
C ASP A 172 4.16 14.26 -2.37
N LEU A 173 2.87 14.54 -2.17
CA LEU A 173 1.82 14.22 -3.14
C LEU A 173 1.76 15.32 -4.21
N ASP A 174 1.67 14.90 -5.46
CA ASP A 174 1.55 15.82 -6.60
C ASP A 174 0.26 16.64 -6.47
N ARG A 175 0.33 17.92 -6.88
CA ARG A 175 -0.78 18.85 -6.64
C ARG A 175 -2.03 18.48 -7.43
N ASP A 176 -1.87 17.94 -8.62
CA ASP A 176 -2.97 17.45 -9.44
C ASP A 176 -3.70 16.28 -8.74
N PHE A 177 -2.96 15.36 -8.12
CA PHE A 177 -3.55 14.29 -7.30
C PHE A 177 -4.32 14.85 -6.10
N VAL A 178 -3.75 15.85 -5.40
CA VAL A 178 -4.40 16.49 -4.25
C VAL A 178 -5.70 17.20 -4.65
N GLU A 179 -5.78 17.81 -5.84
CA GLU A 179 -7.03 18.42 -6.31
C GLU A 179 -8.15 17.39 -6.48
N LYS A 180 -7.85 16.15 -6.90
CA LYS A 180 -8.85 15.07 -6.97
C LYS A 180 -9.39 14.69 -5.60
N LEU A 181 -8.52 14.67 -4.58
CA LEU A 181 -8.93 14.39 -3.20
C LEU A 181 -9.90 15.46 -2.64
N LYS A 182 -9.99 16.65 -3.25
CA LYS A 182 -10.92 17.69 -2.80
C LYS A 182 -12.36 17.45 -3.25
N ASP A 183 -12.61 16.64 -4.28
CA ASP A 183 -13.98 16.35 -4.70
C ASP A 183 -14.67 15.44 -3.65
N PRO A 184 -15.77 15.89 -3.01
CA PRO A 184 -16.51 15.08 -2.04
C PRO A 184 -17.14 13.81 -2.63
N ASN A 185 -17.27 13.73 -3.96
CA ASN A 185 -17.73 12.55 -4.67
C ASN A 185 -16.59 11.59 -5.04
N SER A 186 -15.34 12.06 -4.99
CA SER A 186 -14.18 11.21 -5.28
C SER A 186 -14.09 10.11 -4.24
N LYS A 187 -14.02 8.87 -4.73
CA LYS A 187 -13.83 7.67 -3.93
C LYS A 187 -12.34 7.38 -3.87
N ILE A 188 -11.78 7.40 -2.66
CA ILE A 188 -10.37 7.16 -2.44
C ILE A 188 -10.21 5.72 -1.98
N LYS A 189 -9.48 4.93 -2.75
CA LYS A 189 -9.14 3.56 -2.40
C LYS A 189 -7.69 3.48 -1.96
N VAL A 190 -7.45 2.94 -0.77
CA VAL A 190 -6.10 2.72 -0.23
C VAL A 190 -5.89 1.23 -0.01
N VAL A 191 -4.82 0.69 -0.58
CA VAL A 191 -4.41 -0.70 -0.38
C VAL A 191 -3.08 -0.69 0.37
N LEU A 192 -3.06 -1.40 1.50
CA LEU A 192 -1.85 -1.62 2.29
C LEU A 192 -1.45 -3.09 2.16
N GLY A 193 -0.27 -3.39 1.64
CA GLY A 193 0.22 -4.75 1.43
C GLY A 193 1.55 -4.99 2.16
N VAL A 194 1.62 -6.06 2.96
CA VAL A 194 2.84 -6.40 3.72
C VAL A 194 3.70 -7.39 2.93
N LYS A 195 4.93 -6.98 2.59
CA LYS A 195 5.95 -7.84 1.97
C LYS A 195 6.92 -8.37 3.03
#